data_AF-A0A975TCF9-F1
#
_entry.id   AF-A0A975TCF9-F1
#
_cell.length_a   1.000
_cell.length_b   1.000
_cell.length_c   1.000
_cell.angle_alpha   90.00
_cell.angle_beta   90.00
_cell.angle_gamma   90.00
#
_symmetry.space_group_name_H-M   'P 1'
#
loop_
_entity.id
_entity.type
_entity.pdbx_description
1 polymer ?
#
loop_
_entity_poly.entity_id
_entity_poly.type
_entity_poly.pdbx_seq_one_letter_code
_entity_poly.pdbx_strand_id
1 'polypeptide(L)' 'MVQELERKRQGATFPESAPADNPVFFRTYSRRTEAGLRESWNEVCDRTLRGLVEFVK' A
#
# COMPACT_ATOMS: atom_id res chain seq x y z
N MET A 1 3.12 7.20 29.12
CA MET A 1 2.14 6.09 29.16
C MET A 1 2.03 5.55 27.75
N VAL A 2 2.43 4.31 27.49
CA VAL A 2 2.31 3.70 26.15
C VAL A 2 0.88 3.17 26.04
N GLN A 3 0.10 3.71 25.10
CA GLN A 3 -1.23 3.18 24.79
C GLN A 3 -1.07 1.99 23.84
N GLU A 4 -1.53 0.83 24.27
CA GLU A 4 -1.54 -0.39 23.47
C GLU A 4 -2.76 -0.36 22.53
N LEU A 5 -2.59 0.28 21.37
CA LEU A 5 -3.62 0.35 20.35
C LEU A 5 -3.68 -0.98 19.58
N GLU A 6 -4.85 -1.61 19.50
CA GLU A 6 -5.08 -2.76 18.63
C GLU A 6 -4.75 -2.40 17.17
N ARG A 7 -3.60 -2.89 16.68
CA ARG A 7 -3.26 -2.80 15.26
C ARG A 7 -4.02 -3.87 14.51
N LYS A 8 -5.21 -3.52 14.00
CA LYS A 8 -5.88 -4.31 12.96
C LYS A 8 -4.94 -4.36 11.75
N ARG A 9 -4.22 -5.47 11.58
CA ARG A 9 -3.39 -5.70 10.40
C ARG A 9 -4.33 -5.65 9.20
N GLN A 10 -4.27 -4.57 8.44
CA GLN A 10 -4.91 -4.52 7.13
C GLN A 10 -4.21 -5.59 6.29
N GLY A 11 -4.88 -6.73 6.10
CA GLY A 11 -4.41 -7.85 5.31
C GLY A 11 -4.43 -7.50 3.83
N ALA A 12 -3.66 -6.49 3.43
CA ALA A 12 -3.33 -6.29 2.03
C ALA A 12 -2.38 -7.42 1.66
N THR A 13 -2.82 -8.30 0.75
CA THR A 13 -2.00 -9.33 0.14
C THR A 13 -0.75 -8.66 -0.45
N PHE A 14 0.38 -8.81 0.24
CA PHE A 14 1.68 -8.36 -0.25
C PHE A 14 2.41 -9.57 -0.85
N PRO A 15 3.25 -9.41 -1.89
CA PRO A 15 3.97 -10.52 -2.50
C PRO A 15 4.76 -11.36 -1.49
N GLU A 16 4.46 -12.66 -1.42
CA GLU A 16 5.14 -13.61 -0.53
C GLU A 16 6.60 -13.87 -0.94
N SER A 17 6.94 -13.62 -2.21
CA SER A 17 8.31 -13.77 -2.73
C SER A 17 9.26 -12.70 -2.21
N ALA A 18 8.77 -11.60 -1.65
CA ALA A 18 9.58 -10.45 -1.21
C ALA A 18 9.09 -9.84 0.12
N PRO A 19 8.92 -10.62 1.20
CA PRO A 19 8.26 -10.16 2.42
C PRO A 19 9.00 -9.02 3.14
N ALA A 20 10.32 -8.90 2.93
CA ALA A 20 11.15 -7.83 3.49
C ALA A 20 10.81 -6.44 2.93
N ASP A 21 10.18 -6.36 1.75
CA ASP A 21 9.83 -5.10 1.10
C ASP A 21 8.51 -4.52 1.61
N ASN A 22 7.69 -5.33 2.29
CA ASN A 22 6.40 -4.91 2.83
C ASN A 22 6.47 -3.63 3.70
N PRO A 23 7.37 -3.52 4.70
CA PRO A 23 7.50 -2.29 5.49
C PRO A 23 7.98 -1.09 4.65
N VAL A 24 8.81 -1.32 3.63
CA VAL A 24 9.27 -0.26 2.72
C VAL A 24 8.10 0.22 1.88
N PHE A 25 7.34 -0.70 1.30
CA PHE A 25 6.15 -0.43 0.49
C PHE A 25 5.16 0.50 1.20
N PHE A 26 4.77 0.18 2.42
CA PHE A 26 3.82 0.98 3.19
C PHE A 26 4.36 2.35 3.62
N ARG A 27 5.69 2.52 3.67
CA ARG A 27 6.32 3.80 4.04
C ARG A 27 6.46 4.73 2.84
N THR A 28 6.80 4.21 1.67
CA THR A 28 7.24 5.02 0.52
C THR A 28 6.26 5.07 -0.65
N TYR A 29 5.54 3.97 -0.93
CA TYR A 29 4.72 3.86 -2.14
C TYR A 29 3.22 3.93 -1.87
N SER A 30 2.77 3.29 -0.80
CA SER A 30 1.36 3.30 -0.40
C SER A 30 0.94 4.68 0.10
N ARG A 31 0.02 5.34 -0.62
CA ARG A 31 -0.51 6.65 -0.23
C ARG A 31 -1.61 6.48 0.82
N ARG A 32 -1.90 7.57 1.54
CA ARG A 32 -3.09 7.63 2.40
C ARG A 32 -4.31 7.97 1.56
N THR A 33 -5.39 7.23 1.75
CA THR A 33 -6.71 7.53 1.20
C THR A 33 -7.38 8.61 2.04
N GLU A 34 -8.47 9.18 1.54
CA GLU A 34 -9.28 10.17 2.27
C GLU A 34 -9.85 9.61 3.58
N ALA A 35 -10.10 8.30 3.63
CA ALA A 35 -10.50 7.58 4.85
C ALA A 35 -9.36 7.39 5.86
N GLY A 36 -8.16 7.90 5.58
CA GLY A 36 -6.97 7.76 6.44
C GLY A 36 -6.31 6.38 6.38
N LEU A 37 -6.78 5.48 5.52
CA LEU A 37 -6.19 4.16 5.31
C LEU A 37 -5.03 4.23 4.30
N ARG A 38 -4.23 3.17 4.22
CA ARG A 38 -3.13 3.05 3.26
C ARG A 38 -3.59 2.25 2.04
N GLU A 39 -3.19 2.65 0.84
CA GLU A 39 -3.37 1.86 -0.38
C GLU A 39 -2.73 0.46 -0.20
N SER A 40 -3.41 -0.57 -0.68
CA SER A 40 -2.90 -1.93 -0.82
C SER A 40 -1.91 -2.04 -2.00
N TRP A 41 -1.16 -3.15 -2.05
CA TRP A 41 -0.25 -3.45 -3.15
C TRP A 41 -0.94 -3.39 -4.51
N ASN A 42 -2.10 -4.05 -4.64
CA ASN A 42 -2.86 -4.09 -5.90
C ASN A 42 -3.36 -2.71 -6.33
N GLU A 43 -3.86 -1.89 -5.40
CA GLU A 43 -4.30 -0.52 -5.73
C GLU A 43 -3.15 0.35 -6.26
N VAL A 44 -1.95 0.20 -5.70
CA VAL A 44 -0.76 0.91 -6.20
C VAL A 44 -0.37 0.42 -7.60
N CYS A 45 -0.42 -0.90 -7.85
CA CYS A 45 -0.17 -1.47 -9.18
C CYS A 45 -1.18 -0.93 -10.21
N ASP A 46 -2.47 -1.00 -9.92
CA ASP A 46 -3.54 -0.55 -10.81
C ASP A 46 -3.42 0.93 -11.16
N ARG A 47 -3.16 1.77 -10.16
CA ARG A 47 -2.96 3.22 -10.36
C ARG A 47 -1.72 3.50 -11.22
N THR A 48 -0.64 2.75 -10.99
CA THR A 48 0.59 2.90 -11.76
C THR A 48 0.37 2.52 -13.22
N LEU A 49 -0.26 1.36 -13.47
CA LEU A 49 -0.56 0.89 -14.82
C LEU A 49 -1.50 1.84 -15.55
N ARG A 50 -2.53 2.35 -14.87
CA ARG A 50 -3.45 3.35 -15.46
C ARG A 50 -2.72 4.61 -15.88
N GLY A 51 -1.85 5.16 -15.02
CA GLY A 51 -1.08 6.36 -15.35
C GLY A 51 -0.14 6.16 -16.53
N LEU A 52 0.45 4.96 -16.66
CA LEU A 52 1.26 4.62 -17.84
C LEU A 52 0.42 4.53 -19.11
N VAL A 53 -0.76 3.90 -19.05
CA VAL A 53 -1.68 3.80 -20.20
C VAL A 53 -2.18 5.17 -20.64
N GLU A 54 -2.52 6.04 -19.69
CA GLU A 54 -2.98 7.41 -19.98
C GLU A 54 -1.86 8.27 -20.57
N PHE A 55 -0.61 8.11 -20.13
CA PHE A 55 0.53 8.84 -20.68
C PHE A 55 0.86 8.49 -22.13
N VAL A 56 0.59 7.24 -22.54
CA VAL A 56 0.89 6.75 -23.89
C VAL A 56 -0.22 7.10 -24.89
N LYS A 57 -1.40 7.51 -24.42
CA LYS A 57 -2.52 7.96 -25.27
C LYS A 57 -2.40 9.43 -25.62
#